data_AF-A0A5K0VGW8-F1
#
_entry.id   AF-A0A5K0VGW8-F1
#
_cell.length_a   1.000
_cell.length_b   1.000
_cell.length_c   1.000
_cell.angle_alpha   90.00
_cell.angle_beta   90.00
_cell.angle_gamma   90.00
#
_symmetry.space_group_name_H-M   'P 1'
#
loop_
_entity.id
_entity.type
_entity.pdbx_description
1 polymer ?
#
loop_
_entity_poly.entity_id
_entity_poly.type
_entity_poly.pdbx_seq_one_letter_code
_entity_poly.pdbx_strand_id
1 'polypeptide(L)' 'GAATTCYLALHPNIEGVSGKYFSDCNEDQPAAYGRDADLAKRLWEFSEEMTTAKLPQK' A
#
# COMPACT_ATOMS: atom_id res chain seq x y z
N GLY A 1 -12.04 5.41 10.64
CA GLY A 1 -11.34 5.27 11.94
C GLY A 1 -10.08 4.44 11.76
N ALA A 2 -9.32 4.16 12.83
CA ALA A 2 -8.06 3.40 12.75
C ALA A 2 -8.21 1.87 12.94
N ALA A 3 -9.45 1.38 13.10
CA ALA A 3 -9.73 -0.01 13.45
C ALA A 3 -9.09 -1.03 12.47
N THR A 4 -9.27 -0.83 11.16
CA THR A 4 -8.67 -1.71 10.13
C THR A 4 -7.14 -1.74 10.24
N THR A 5 -6.51 -0.59 10.47
CA THR A 5 -5.05 -0.50 10.64
C THR A 5 -4.58 -1.25 11.89
N CYS A 6 -5.27 -1.08 13.03
CA CYS A 6 -4.95 -1.82 14.25
C CYS A 6 -5.15 -3.33 14.08
N TYR A 7 -6.21 -3.76 13.38
CA TYR A 7 -6.45 -5.17 13.07
C TYR A 7 -5.31 -5.76 12.24
N LEU A 8 -4.90 -5.07 11.16
CA LEU A 8 -3.81 -5.52 10.28
C LEU A 8 -2.41 -5.47 10.92
N ALA A 9 -2.21 -4.66 11.95
CA ALA A 9 -0.92 -4.56 12.60
C ALA A 9 -0.75 -5.55 13.77
N LEU A 10 -1.84 -5.96 14.44
CA LEU A 10 -1.77 -6.69 15.72
C LEU A 10 -2.48 -8.05 15.72
N HIS A 11 -3.43 -8.32 14.83
CA HIS A 11 -4.30 -9.49 14.98
C HIS A 11 -3.60 -10.77 14.48
N PRO A 12 -3.56 -11.87 15.27
CA PRO A 12 -2.84 -13.09 14.88
C PRO A 12 -3.38 -13.74 13.59
N ASN A 13 -4.69 -13.61 13.31
CA ASN A 13 -5.28 -14.17 12.09
C ASN A 13 -4.78 -13.56 10.78
N ILE A 14 -4.08 -12.43 10.83
CA ILE A 14 -3.50 -11.78 9.64
C ILE A 14 -1.97 -11.86 9.61
N GLU A 15 -1.37 -12.62 10.53
CA GLU A 15 0.06 -12.87 10.54
C GLU A 15 0.50 -13.54 9.23
N GLY A 16 1.49 -12.96 8.56
CA GLY A 16 2.00 -13.45 7.28
C GLY A 16 1.14 -13.11 6.04
N VAL A 17 -0.03 -12.49 6.21
CA VAL A 17 -0.87 -12.07 5.08
C VAL A 17 -0.28 -10.80 4.44
N SER A 18 -0.01 -10.84 3.14
CA SER A 18 0.49 -9.70 2.37
C SER A 18 -0.17 -9.59 0.99
N GLY A 19 -0.11 -8.40 0.37
CA GLY A 19 -0.66 -8.16 -0.97
C GLY A 19 -2.20 -8.09 -1.05
N LYS A 20 -2.88 -7.97 0.10
CA LYS A 20 -4.33 -7.90 0.21
C LYS A 20 -4.79 -6.48 0.58
N TYR A 21 -6.00 -6.13 0.15
CA TYR A 21 -6.66 -4.87 0.50
C TYR A 21 -7.78 -5.16 1.50
N PHE A 22 -7.94 -4.30 2.51
CA PHE A 22 -8.96 -4.46 3.55
C PHE A 22 -9.75 -3.17 3.76
N SER A 23 -11.07 -3.33 3.91
CA SER A 23 -12.01 -2.29 4.33
C SER A 23 -12.84 -2.82 5.49
N ASP A 24 -13.09 -1.98 6.51
CA ASP A 24 -13.85 -2.36 7.72
C ASP A 24 -13.41 -3.70 8.35
N CYS A 25 -12.09 -3.91 8.48
CA CYS A 25 -11.45 -5.15 8.98
C CYS A 25 -11.70 -6.42 8.13
N ASN A 26 -12.24 -6.31 6.92
CA ASN A 26 -12.51 -7.43 6.01
C ASN A 26 -11.73 -7.29 4.70
N GLU A 27 -11.36 -8.40 4.06
CA GLU A 27 -10.73 -8.37 2.73
C GLU A 27 -11.74 -7.81 1.72
N ASP A 28 -11.30 -6.87 0.90
CA ASP A 28 -12.14 -6.19 -0.10
C ASP A 28 -11.36 -5.98 -1.41
N GLN A 29 -12.06 -5.58 -2.45
CA GLN A 29 -11.47 -5.29 -3.75
C GLN A 29 -11.14 -3.79 -3.88
N PRO A 30 -9.88 -3.43 -4.16
CA PRO A 30 -9.54 -2.05 -4.45
C PRO A 30 -10.12 -1.64 -5.82
N ALA A 31 -10.13 -0.33 -6.06
CA ALA A 31 -10.57 0.23 -7.33
C ALA A 31 -9.81 -0.36 -8.53
N ALA A 32 -10.38 -0.26 -9.74
CA ALA A 32 -9.78 -0.82 -10.96
C ALA A 32 -8.35 -0.34 -11.20
N TYR A 33 -8.10 0.96 -11.05
CA TYR A 33 -6.74 1.53 -11.17
C TYR A 33 -5.80 1.08 -10.05
N GLY A 34 -6.32 0.74 -8.87
CA GLY A 34 -5.54 0.19 -7.75
C GLY A 34 -5.09 -1.25 -7.97
N ARG A 35 -5.53 -1.88 -9.06
CA ARG A 35 -5.14 -3.23 -9.49
C ARG A 35 -4.32 -3.22 -10.77
N ASP A 36 -4.05 -2.04 -11.34
CA ASP A 36 -3.26 -1.89 -12.56
C ASP A 36 -1.77 -1.90 -12.23
N ALA A 37 -1.10 -3.01 -12.58
CA ALA A 37 0.32 -3.20 -12.32
C ALA A 37 1.21 -2.28 -13.17
N ASP A 38 0.80 -1.96 -14.40
CA ASP A 38 1.55 -1.09 -15.29
C ASP A 38 1.51 0.36 -14.78
N LEU A 39 0.33 0.80 -14.30
CA LEU A 39 0.17 2.09 -13.66
C LEU A 39 0.98 2.18 -12.36
N ALA A 40 0.95 1.13 -11.53
CA ALA A 40 1.74 1.08 -10.30
C ALA A 40 3.25 1.22 -10.57
N LYS A 41 3.76 0.55 -11.61
CA LYS A 41 5.17 0.66 -12.01
C LYS A 41 5.53 2.08 -12.45
N ARG A 42 4.72 2.70 -13.32
CA ARG A 42 4.95 4.07 -13.78
C ARG A 42 4.91 5.08 -12.63
N LEU A 43 4.00 4.89 -11.67
CA LEU A 43 3.89 5.74 -10.49
C LEU A 43 5.12 5.62 -9.59
N TRP A 44 5.66 4.41 -9.42
CA TRP A 44 6.88 4.17 -8.66
C TRP A 44 8.08 4.93 -9.27
N GLU A 45 8.33 4.73 -10.57
CA GLU A 45 9.41 5.41 -11.30
C GLU A 45 9.29 6.94 -11.19
N PHE A 46 8.09 7.48 -11.39
CA PHE A 46 7.83 8.92 -11.25
C PHE A 46 8.08 9.43 -9.82
N SER A 47 7.70 8.66 -8.80
CA SER A 47 7.87 9.05 -7.39
C SER A 47 9.34 9.01 -6.96
N GLU A 48 10.10 8.03 -7.45
CA GLU A 48 11.56 7.95 -7.23
C GLU A 48 12.27 9.16 -7.84
N GLU A 49 11.92 9.56 -9.07
CA GLU A 49 12.45 10.77 -9.71
C GLU A 49 12.14 12.02 -8.88
N MET A 50 10.90 12.15 -8.41
CA MET A 50 10.45 13.31 -7.62
C MET A 50 11.15 13.41 -6.26
N THR A 51 11.41 12.28 -5.60
CA THR A 51 11.99 12.23 -4.24
C THR A 51 13.52 12.28 -4.26
N THR A 52 14.16 11.69 -5.27
CA THR A 52 15.63 11.74 -5.43
C THR A 52 16.12 13.13 -5.81
N ALA A 53 15.27 13.96 -6.42
CA ALA A 53 15.63 15.32 -6.84
C ALA A 53 15.90 16.31 -5.69
N LYS A 54 15.69 15.97 -4.40
CA LYS A 54 15.77 16.95 -3.29
C LYS A 54 16.49 16.55 -2.01
N LEU A 55 17.06 15.36 -1.89
CA LEU A 55 17.80 15.00 -0.67
C LEU A 55 19.30 15.22 -0.87
N PRO A 56 19.94 16.19 -0.19
CA PRO A 56 21.39 16.20 -0.08
C PRO A 56 21.80 14.90 0.63
N GLN A 57 22.51 14.05 -0.10
CA GLN A 57 23.19 12.87 0.44
C GLN A 57 24.12 13.35 1.56
N LYS A 58 23.92 12.84 2.77
CA LYS A 58 24.70 13.17 3.96
C LYS A 58 25.85 12.18 4.14
#